data_AF-A0A2E0TZT7-F1
#
_entry.id   AF-A0A2E0TZT7-F1
#
_cell.length_a   1.000
_cell.length_b   1.000
_cell.length_c   1.000
_cell.angle_alpha   90.00
_cell.angle_beta   90.00
_cell.angle_gamma   90.00
#
_symmetry.space_group_name_H-M   'P 1'
#
loop_
_entity.id
_entity.type
_entity.pdbx_description
1 polymer ?
#
loop_
_entity_poly.entity_id
_entity_poly.type
_entity_poly.pdbx_seq_one_letter_code
_entity_poly.pdbx_strand_id
1 'polypeptide(L)' 'MDKVSFKKWRKKNGFSQQEAASVLGLKRRMIQYYEKGKKGDKDIQIPKYIELACEGLDLKNKIAKLINAKGDSK' A
#
# COMPACT_ATOMS: atom_id res chain seq x y z
N MET A 1 3.96 -5.61 9.05
CA MET A 1 4.57 -4.77 8.00
C MET A 1 5.35 -3.65 8.68
N ASP A 2 6.65 -3.54 8.42
CA ASP A 2 7.47 -2.45 8.96
C ASP A 2 7.50 -1.23 8.02
N LYS A 3 8.04 -0.10 8.49
CA LYS A 3 8.14 1.15 7.70
C LYS A 3 8.86 0.95 6.36
N VAL A 4 9.86 0.07 6.31
CA VAL A 4 10.62 -0.19 5.08
C VAL A 4 9.77 -1.00 4.12
N SER A 5 9.09 -2.04 4.59
CA SER A 5 8.19 -2.86 3.76
C SER A 5 7.03 -2.06 3.20
N PHE A 6 6.44 -1.14 3.97
CA PHE A 6 5.35 -0.29 3.48
C PHE A 6 5.81 0.67 2.37
N LYS A 7 6.98 1.30 2.55
CA LYS A 7 7.58 2.15 1.51
C LYS A 7 7.90 1.35 0.24
N LYS A 8 8.40 0.11 0.39
CA LYS A 8 8.65 -0.81 -0.74
C LYS A 8 7.36 -1.19 -1.44
N TRP A 9 6.30 -1.54 -0.70
CA TRP A 9 4.98 -1.85 -1.25
C TRP A 9 4.43 -0.70 -2.08
N ARG A 10 4.51 0.53 -1.57
CA ARG A 10 4.04 1.72 -2.29
C ARG A 10 4.77 1.90 -3.61
N LYS A 11 6.11 1.81 -3.58
CA LYS A 11 6.95 1.93 -4.79
C LYS A 11 6.72 0.78 -5.79
N LYS A 12 6.58 -0.45 -5.31
CA LYS A 12 6.29 -1.64 -6.12
C LYS A 12 4.99 -1.48 -6.92
N ASN A 13 3.98 -0.85 -6.31
CA ASN A 13 2.71 -0.56 -6.98
C ASN A 13 2.71 0.76 -7.78
N GLY A 14 3.84 1.47 -7.85
CA GLY A 14 3.97 2.71 -8.63
C GLY A 14 3.26 3.93 -8.02
N PHE A 15 2.76 3.84 -6.80
CA PHE A 15 1.95 4.92 -6.21
C PHE A 15 2.81 6.07 -5.68
N SER A 16 2.39 7.30 -5.96
CA SER A 16 2.74 8.48 -5.18
C SER A 16 2.17 8.37 -3.75
N GLN A 17 2.64 9.25 -2.84
CA GLN A 17 2.09 9.31 -1.48
C GLN A 17 0.60 9.70 -1.47
N GLN A 18 0.15 10.49 -2.45
CA GLN A 18 -1.24 10.91 -2.57
C GLN A 18 -2.12 9.77 -3.10
N GLU A 19 -1.66 9.05 -4.12
CA GLU A 19 -2.39 7.90 -4.68
C GLU A 19 -2.51 6.77 -3.67
N ALA A 20 -1.43 6.45 -2.95
CA ALA A 20 -1.48 5.45 -1.89
C ALA A 20 -2.49 5.83 -0.80
N ALA A 21 -2.60 7.13 -0.49
CA ALA A 21 -3.59 7.63 0.46
C ALA A 21 -5.02 7.46 -0.08
N SER A 22 -5.25 7.81 -1.35
CA SER A 22 -6.54 7.64 -2.03
C SER A 22 -6.99 6.18 -2.03
N VAL A 23 -6.12 5.26 -2.45
CA VAL A 23 -6.43 3.83 -2.56
C VAL A 23 -6.69 3.18 -1.20
N LEU A 24 -5.97 3.61 -0.16
CA LEU A 24 -6.16 3.10 1.20
C LEU A 24 -7.26 3.85 1.98
N GLY A 25 -7.88 4.89 1.41
CA GLY A 25 -8.89 5.70 2.10
C GLY A 25 -8.34 6.52 3.27
N LEU A 26 -7.07 6.94 3.20
CA LEU A 26 -6.37 7.67 4.26
C LEU A 26 -6.03 9.09 3.84
N LYS A 27 -5.68 9.92 4.82
CA LYS A 27 -5.03 11.21 4.57
C LYS A 27 -3.58 10.99 4.14
N ARG A 28 -3.08 11.75 3.16
CA ARG A 28 -1.66 11.70 2.70
C ARG A 28 -0.64 11.77 3.83
N ARG A 29 -0.92 12.55 4.88
CA ARG A 29 -0.08 12.68 6.06
C ARG A 29 0.11 11.35 6.82
N MET A 30 -0.88 10.45 6.80
CA MET A 30 -0.76 9.12 7.42
C MET A 30 0.27 8.25 6.69
N ILE A 31 0.29 8.30 5.35
CA ILE A 31 1.30 7.61 4.55
C ILE A 31 2.71 8.07 4.94
N GLN A 32 2.90 9.38 5.12
CA GLN A 32 4.18 9.94 5.55
C GLN A 32 4.57 9.48 6.96
N TYR A 33 3.62 9.40 7.89
CA TYR A 33 3.86 8.91 9.24
C TYR A 33 4.29 7.44 9.24
N TYR A 34 3.62 6.59 8.46
CA TYR A 34 3.98 5.18 8.33
C TYR A 34 5.35 4.98 7.67
N GLU A 35 5.69 5.78 6.65
CA GLU A 35 7.02 5.71 6.02
C GLU A 35 8.14 6.20 6.94
N LYS A 36 7.89 7.24 7.75
CA LYS A 36 8.86 7.75 8.72
C LYS A 36 8.93 6.87 9.98
N GLY A 37 7.85 6.15 10.29
CA GLY A 37 7.66 5.47 11.56
C GLY A 37 7.42 6.43 12.74
N LYS A 38 7.12 7.71 12.47
CA LYS A 38 6.94 8.74 13.49
C LYS A 38 5.77 9.67 13.19
N LYS A 39 5.05 10.05 14.24
CA LYS A 39 4.05 11.12 14.28
C LYS A 39 4.53 12.20 15.25
N GLY A 40 5.32 13.16 14.73
CA GLY A 40 6.07 14.08 15.58
C GLY A 40 7.14 13.33 16.36
N ASP A 41 7.12 13.43 17.68
CA ASP A 41 8.06 12.75 18.57
C ASP A 41 7.62 11.34 18.98
N LYS A 42 6.40 10.94 18.62
CA LYS A 42 5.87 9.60 18.94
C LYS A 42 6.20 8.63 17.82
N ASP A 43 6.78 7.49 18.17
CA ASP A 43 6.89 6.37 17.25
C ASP A 43 5.49 5.82 16.93
N ILE A 44 5.25 5.57 15.65
CA ILE A 44 3.98 5.02 15.16
C ILE A 44 4.26 3.77 14.35
N GLN A 45 3.62 2.70 14.75
CA GLN A 45 3.60 1.45 14.00
C GLN A 45 2.44 1.45 13.01
N ILE A 46 2.59 0.65 11.95
CA ILE A 46 1.55 0.46 10.96
C ILE A 46 0.47 -0.42 11.59
N PRO A 47 -0.78 0.03 11.68
CA PRO A 47 -1.84 -0.77 12.27
C PRO A 47 -2.13 -2.02 11.43
N LYS A 48 -2.55 -3.11 12.08
CA LYS A 48 -2.76 -4.40 11.40
C LYS A 48 -3.78 -4.33 10.26
N TYR A 49 -4.82 -3.52 10.40
CA TYR A 49 -5.83 -3.32 9.35
C TYR A 49 -5.27 -2.63 8.10
N ILE A 50 -4.24 -1.80 8.22
CA ILE A 50 -3.53 -1.21 7.08
C ILE A 50 -2.70 -2.26 6.36
N GLU A 51 -2.06 -3.16 7.10
CA GLU A 51 -1.32 -4.28 6.50
C GLU A 51 -2.26 -5.15 5.65
N LEU A 52 -3.41 -5.52 6.20
CA LEU A 52 -4.43 -6.29 5.50
C LEU A 52 -4.94 -5.57 4.25
N ALA A 53 -5.16 -4.25 4.31
CA ALA A 53 -5.57 -3.47 3.16
C ALA A 53 -4.51 -3.47 2.04
N CYS A 54 -3.23 -3.34 2.39
CA CYS A 54 -2.12 -3.43 1.43
C CYS A 54 -2.04 -4.82 0.77
N GLU A 55 -2.18 -5.89 1.56
CA GLU A 55 -2.20 -7.26 1.04
C GLU A 55 -3.40 -7.52 0.13
N GLY A 56 -4.59 -7.05 0.53
CA GLY A 56 -5.80 -7.14 -0.27
C GLY A 56 -5.67 -6.45 -1.62
N LEU A 57 -5.00 -5.29 -1.67
CA LEU A 57 -4.74 -4.59 -2.91
C LEU A 57 -3.76 -5.35 -3.83
N ASP A 58 -2.68 -5.88 -3.27
CA ASP A 58 -1.72 -6.70 -4.01
C ASP A 58 -2.40 -7.94 -4.60
N LEU A 59 -3.30 -8.58 -3.84
CA LEU A 59 -4.08 -9.71 -4.32
C LEU A 59 -5.05 -9.31 -5.44
N LYS A 60 -5.76 -8.18 -5.29
CA LYS A 60 -6.65 -7.64 -6.33
C LYS A 60 -5.88 -7.39 -7.64
N ASN A 61 -4.70 -6.79 -7.55
CA ASN A 61 -3.82 -6.53 -8.69
C ASN A 61 -3.33 -7.85 -9.34
N LYS A 62 -3.01 -8.87 -8.53
CA LYS A 62 -2.61 -10.19 -9.04
C LYS A 62 -3.76 -10.89 -9.76
N ILE A 63 -4.97 -10.87 -9.19
CA ILE A 63 -6.17 -11.45 -9.80
C ILE A 63 -6.48 -10.77 -11.13
N ALA A 64 -6.44 -9.42 -11.18
CA ALA A 64 -6.66 -8.68 -12.42
C ALA A 64 -5.66 -9.08 -13.52
N LYS A 65 -4.37 -9.22 -13.18
CA LYS A 65 -3.35 -9.70 -14.13
C LYS A 65 -3.64 -11.11 -14.64
N LEU A 66 -4.06 -12.02 -13.76
CA LEU A 66 -4.39 -13.40 -14.15
C LEU A 66 -5.61 -13.47 -15.06
N ILE A 67 -6.62 -12.62 -14.83
CA ILE A 67 -7.81 -12.54 -15.70
C ILE A 67 -7.40 -12.02 -17.08
N ASN A 68 -6.63 -10.93 -17.14
CA ASN A 68 -6.20 -10.33 -18.40
C ASN A 68 -5.28 -11.26 -19.21
N ALA A 69 -4.34 -11.95 -18.56
CA ALA A 69 -3.46 -12.92 -19.20
C ALA A 69 -4.21 -14.13 -19.80
N LYS A 70 -5.41 -14.44 -19.29
CA LYS A 70 -6.27 -15.52 -19.80
C LYS A 70 -7.09 -15.09 -21.04
N GLY A 71 -7.21 -13.79 -21.27
CA GLY A 71 -7.94 -13.22 -22.41
C GLY A 71 -7.16 -13.21 -23.73
N ASP A 72 -5.83 -13.20 -23.67
CA ASP A 72 -4.93 -13.17 -24.84
C ASP A 72 -4.64 -14.56 -25.44
N SER A 73 -5.31 -15.62 -24.96
CA SER A 73 -5.18 -16.99 -25.47
C SER A 73 -6.38 -17.44 -26.33
N LYS A 74 -7.07 -16.49 -26.97
CA LYS A 74 -8.14 -16.78 -27.94
C LYS A 74 -7.81 -16.24 -29.32
#